data_AF-A0A550CDR5-F1
#
_entry.id   AF-A0A550CDR5-F1
#
_cell.length_a   1.000
_cell.length_b   1.000
_cell.length_c   1.000
_cell.angle_alpha   90.00
_cell.angle_beta   90.00
_cell.angle_gamma   90.00
#
_symmetry.space_group_name_H-M   'P 1'
#
loop_
_entity.id
_entity.type
_entity.pdbx_description
1 polymer ?
#
loop_
_entity_poly.entity_id
_entity_poly.type
_entity_poly.pdbx_seq_one_letter_code
_entity_poly.pdbx_strand_id
1 'polypeptide(L)'
;LSNALIPDAPKYFQIVKYWCQDLLRSNGSPQILTTILRVAHLSFTFDRSDAPRYLSNAPALEHLQKNGAKEYFRNGQSIISQLLVALEGQGTHFIEAGVSVFRQIIDARLPIDISALCHFCEYLTGCFVVGRARSGFHDLTLPKGWIIGLVGPFKNPKFQPITKTLPAFVEGLAIMLDVLYNGLERTRHLRFEGAEISESNVIRGVFMARICRMLCAVGYNSSKWFDERKVREDVTGRIMKIFERPHAKNQVIEPYLRARHWSDLRGAYQDSAKDQLMDEVVTLKLQKTPAPVIQVPGFPRQVVFKTVSAIPTLLGHQFFVASALHAAAGVFIPASQKTPMQGQASVAASVTVPGRDATGHQAPPSVEDAVVASELQDTEPARSPPTAVQKVIAYRLICMHRRRARRWEASRTHAACVLQAGYRRLVAFRSLSGLGRTRQDMFATCVAESRHKIAWPSRRSRILYFGALPHILTALDVVTTYLESVKGKVKQEFAQLVDHQELDAISDKLTDVNTALRQVKLSMAALRPQKATYSGADCVVLLKQHTAKLVALAERLTPGGRLAIEYDLEMAVASVLEYEERKRNKLEAELKKEKPVLNTYDDEYEEY
;
A
#
# COMPACT_ATOMS: atom_id res chain seq x y z
N LEU A 1 5.73 -3.17 -8.42
CA LEU A 1 6.57 -4.39 -8.61
C LEU A 1 6.20 -5.00 -9.95
N SER A 2 7.14 -5.67 -10.63
CA SER A 2 6.91 -6.28 -11.95
C SER A 2 6.76 -7.79 -11.81
N ASN A 3 5.78 -8.40 -12.49
CA ASN A 3 5.61 -9.86 -12.50
C ASN A 3 6.87 -10.56 -13.03
N ALA A 4 7.62 -9.91 -13.93
CA ALA A 4 8.89 -10.42 -14.44
C ALA A 4 9.98 -10.57 -13.36
N LEU A 5 9.82 -9.91 -12.20
CA LEU A 5 10.76 -9.98 -11.09
C LEU A 5 10.41 -11.09 -10.08
N ILE A 6 9.26 -11.76 -10.23
CA ILE A 6 8.82 -12.85 -9.36
C ILE A 6 8.81 -14.14 -10.20
N PRO A 7 9.85 -14.99 -10.07
CA PRO A 7 9.83 -16.33 -10.67
C PRO A 7 8.54 -17.07 -10.27
N ASP A 8 7.95 -17.80 -11.22
CA ASP A 8 6.72 -18.57 -11.01
C ASP A 8 5.45 -17.77 -10.67
N ALA A 9 5.43 -16.44 -10.85
CA ALA A 9 4.22 -15.63 -10.62
C ALA A 9 2.94 -16.20 -11.27
N PRO A 10 2.95 -16.67 -12.54
CA PRO A 10 1.77 -17.30 -13.15
C PRO A 10 1.24 -18.51 -12.38
N LYS A 11 2.15 -19.36 -11.85
CA LYS A 11 1.80 -20.53 -11.05
C LYS A 11 1.10 -20.10 -9.75
N TYR A 12 1.62 -19.06 -9.08
CA TYR A 12 1.00 -18.54 -7.87
C TYR A 12 -0.37 -17.91 -8.13
N PHE A 13 -0.55 -17.20 -9.25
CA PHE A 13 -1.87 -16.67 -9.62
C PHE A 13 -2.89 -17.79 -9.88
N GLN A 14 -2.45 -18.88 -10.51
CA GLN A 14 -3.30 -20.07 -10.68
C GLN A 14 -3.72 -20.68 -9.33
N ILE A 15 -2.81 -20.72 -8.35
CA ILE A 15 -3.14 -21.16 -6.97
C ILE A 15 -4.17 -20.22 -6.33
N VAL A 16 -4.01 -18.90 -6.48
CA VAL A 16 -4.98 -17.92 -5.98
C VAL A 16 -6.35 -18.10 -6.63
N LYS A 17 -6.40 -18.36 -7.94
CA LYS A 17 -7.64 -18.68 -8.68
C LYS A 17 -8.34 -19.91 -8.09
N TYR A 18 -7.62 -21.02 -7.88
CA TYR A 18 -8.21 -22.21 -7.26
C TYR A 18 -8.67 -21.97 -5.84
N TRP A 19 -7.88 -21.24 -5.04
CA TRP A 19 -8.30 -20.90 -3.68
C TRP A 19 -9.58 -20.06 -3.66
N CYS A 20 -9.72 -19.10 -4.58
CA CYS A 20 -10.95 -18.34 -4.76
C CYS A 20 -12.14 -19.25 -5.07
N GLN A 21 -11.97 -20.22 -5.97
CA GLN A 21 -13.02 -21.18 -6.33
C GLN A 21 -13.39 -22.10 -5.16
N ASP A 22 -12.41 -22.57 -4.39
CA ASP A 22 -12.66 -23.43 -3.23
C ASP A 22 -13.37 -22.68 -2.09
N LEU A 23 -13.02 -21.42 -1.86
CA LEU A 23 -13.74 -20.57 -0.89
C LEU A 23 -15.22 -20.40 -1.27
N LEU A 24 -15.53 -20.33 -2.56
CA LEU A 24 -16.91 -20.24 -3.07
C LEU A 24 -17.67 -21.57 -3.02
N ARG A 25 -16.98 -22.69 -2.86
CA ARG A 25 -17.59 -24.01 -2.63
C ARG A 25 -17.87 -24.26 -1.15
N SER A 26 -17.17 -23.58 -0.25
CA SER A 26 -17.39 -23.73 1.18
C SER A 26 -18.76 -23.16 1.59
N ASN A 27 -19.64 -24.02 2.08
CA ASN A 27 -20.99 -23.63 2.52
C ASN A 27 -20.94 -23.02 3.93
N GLY A 28 -21.69 -21.94 4.15
CA GLY A 28 -22.14 -21.57 5.51
C GLY A 28 -21.23 -20.68 6.37
N SER A 29 -20.40 -19.81 5.78
CA SER A 29 -19.71 -18.79 6.60
C SER A 29 -20.70 -17.72 7.09
N PRO A 30 -20.69 -17.32 8.38
CA PRO A 30 -21.47 -16.18 8.87
C PRO A 30 -21.03 -14.84 8.26
N GLN A 31 -19.95 -14.83 7.48
CA GLN A 31 -19.44 -13.67 6.74
C GLN A 31 -19.50 -13.88 5.22
N ILE A 32 -20.48 -14.65 4.74
CA ILE A 32 -20.58 -15.04 3.33
C ILE A 32 -20.51 -13.86 2.36
N LEU A 33 -21.16 -12.74 2.67
CA LEU A 33 -21.10 -11.54 1.83
C LEU A 33 -19.67 -10.96 1.75
N THR A 34 -18.94 -10.96 2.87
CA THR A 34 -17.54 -10.53 2.91
C THR A 34 -16.66 -11.46 2.09
N THR A 35 -16.85 -12.78 2.24
CA THR A 35 -16.11 -13.78 1.48
C THR A 35 -16.35 -13.59 0.00
N ILE A 36 -17.61 -13.49 -0.43
CA ILE A 36 -17.97 -13.28 -1.84
C ILE A 36 -17.37 -11.98 -2.36
N LEU A 37 -17.50 -10.87 -1.63
CA LEU A 37 -16.96 -9.57 -2.05
C LEU A 37 -15.43 -9.64 -2.25
N ARG A 38 -14.70 -10.22 -1.30
CA ARG A 38 -13.24 -10.35 -1.38
C ARG A 38 -12.83 -11.30 -2.50
N VAL A 39 -13.48 -12.45 -2.62
CA VAL A 39 -13.19 -13.44 -3.66
C VAL A 39 -13.52 -12.90 -5.05
N ALA A 40 -14.65 -12.23 -5.22
CA ALA A 40 -15.02 -11.61 -6.49
C ALA A 40 -14.02 -10.53 -6.88
N HIS A 41 -13.62 -9.65 -5.94
CA HIS A 41 -12.59 -8.65 -6.19
C HIS A 41 -11.26 -9.27 -6.63
N LEU A 42 -10.77 -10.30 -5.92
CA LEU A 42 -9.55 -11.02 -6.30
C LEU A 42 -9.69 -11.71 -7.66
N SER A 43 -10.83 -12.35 -7.90
CA SER A 43 -11.16 -13.03 -9.16
C SER A 43 -11.12 -12.06 -10.35
N PHE A 44 -11.78 -10.90 -10.25
CA PHE A 44 -11.73 -9.88 -11.31
C PHE A 44 -10.36 -9.22 -11.46
N THR A 45 -9.52 -9.28 -10.43
CA THR A 45 -8.14 -8.77 -10.48
C THR A 45 -7.21 -9.74 -11.22
N PHE A 46 -7.30 -11.04 -10.92
CA PHE A 46 -6.37 -12.04 -11.45
C PHE A 46 -6.87 -12.81 -12.68
N ASP A 47 -8.18 -12.87 -12.89
CA ASP A 47 -8.82 -13.76 -13.86
C ASP A 47 -10.08 -13.13 -14.46
N ARG A 48 -9.93 -11.90 -14.94
CA ARG A 48 -11.08 -11.08 -15.39
C ARG A 48 -11.93 -11.73 -16.48
N SER A 49 -11.35 -12.60 -17.32
CA SER A 49 -12.06 -13.28 -18.41
C SER A 49 -12.97 -14.41 -17.92
N ASP A 50 -12.49 -15.26 -17.01
CA ASP A 50 -13.26 -16.43 -16.55
C ASP A 50 -14.07 -16.14 -15.29
N ALA A 51 -13.70 -15.10 -14.53
CA ALA A 51 -14.35 -14.71 -13.28
C ALA A 51 -15.87 -14.65 -13.36
N PRO A 52 -16.49 -13.95 -14.35
CA PRO A 52 -17.94 -13.93 -14.46
C PRO A 52 -18.58 -15.32 -14.46
N ARG A 53 -17.98 -16.27 -15.20
CA ARG A 53 -18.53 -17.61 -15.43
C ARG A 53 -18.50 -18.48 -14.18
N TYR A 54 -17.39 -18.52 -13.44
CA TYR A 54 -17.35 -19.37 -12.24
C TYR A 54 -17.93 -18.68 -11.01
N LEU A 55 -17.93 -17.34 -10.95
CA LEU A 55 -18.60 -16.61 -9.87
C LEU A 55 -20.11 -16.80 -9.97
N SER A 56 -20.71 -16.67 -11.16
CA SER A 56 -22.16 -16.83 -11.34
C SER A 56 -22.66 -18.23 -11.01
N ASN A 57 -21.82 -19.25 -11.16
CA ASN A 57 -22.14 -20.67 -10.96
C ASN A 57 -21.61 -21.23 -9.63
N ALA A 58 -21.18 -20.36 -8.70
CA ALA A 58 -20.62 -20.81 -7.43
C ALA A 58 -21.71 -21.41 -6.52
N PRO A 59 -21.48 -22.59 -5.89
CA PRO A 59 -22.44 -23.22 -4.98
C PRO A 59 -22.87 -22.33 -3.81
N ALA A 60 -21.97 -21.49 -3.28
CA ALA A 60 -22.31 -20.52 -2.24
C ALA A 60 -23.42 -19.54 -2.68
N LEU A 61 -23.51 -19.21 -3.98
CA LEU A 61 -24.57 -18.36 -4.50
C LEU A 61 -25.90 -19.08 -4.58
N GLU A 62 -25.89 -20.32 -5.04
CA GLU A 62 -27.08 -21.16 -5.09
C GLU A 62 -27.63 -21.38 -3.67
N HIS A 63 -26.74 -21.61 -2.70
CA HIS A 63 -27.11 -21.72 -1.29
C HIS A 63 -27.72 -20.42 -0.76
N LEU A 64 -27.12 -19.26 -1.06
CA LEU A 64 -27.71 -17.96 -0.72
C LEU A 64 -29.03 -17.69 -1.42
N GLN A 65 -29.21 -18.19 -2.64
CA GLN A 65 -30.46 -18.02 -3.37
C GLN A 65 -31.59 -18.87 -2.78
N LYS A 66 -31.28 -20.11 -2.39
CA LYS A 66 -32.26 -21.06 -1.84
C LYS A 66 -32.56 -20.82 -0.36
N ASN A 67 -31.53 -20.52 0.43
CA ASN A 67 -31.60 -20.46 1.90
C ASN A 67 -31.32 -19.07 2.47
N GLY A 68 -30.97 -18.10 1.62
CA GLY A 68 -30.66 -16.75 2.07
C GLY A 68 -31.88 -16.04 2.64
N ALA A 69 -31.62 -15.26 3.68
CA ALA A 69 -32.63 -14.42 4.29
C ALA A 69 -33.15 -13.37 3.28
N LYS A 70 -34.42 -12.94 3.41
CA LYS A 70 -35.09 -12.03 2.45
C LYS A 70 -34.33 -10.71 2.26
N GLU A 71 -33.52 -10.33 3.25
CA GLU A 71 -32.66 -9.16 3.31
C GLU A 71 -31.56 -9.16 2.24
N TYR A 72 -31.21 -10.32 1.67
CA TYR A 72 -30.26 -10.44 0.54
C TYR A 72 -30.91 -10.15 -0.82
N PHE A 73 -32.22 -9.87 -0.87
CA PHE A 73 -32.95 -9.55 -2.08
C PHE A 73 -33.58 -8.16 -1.99
N ARG A 74 -33.44 -7.38 -3.06
CA ARG A 74 -34.09 -6.06 -3.19
C ARG A 74 -34.81 -6.02 -4.53
N ASN A 75 -36.12 -5.79 -4.51
CA ASN A 75 -36.97 -5.77 -5.72
C ASN A 75 -36.82 -7.06 -6.56
N GLY A 76 -36.74 -8.22 -5.90
CA GLY A 76 -36.57 -9.52 -6.56
C GLY A 76 -35.15 -9.78 -7.10
N GLN A 77 -34.23 -8.82 -7.02
CA GLN A 77 -32.85 -8.99 -7.45
C GLN A 77 -31.95 -9.38 -6.27
N SER A 78 -31.10 -10.38 -6.48
CA SER A 78 -30.09 -10.79 -5.51
C SER A 78 -28.99 -9.74 -5.41
N ILE A 79 -28.63 -9.36 -4.18
CA ILE A 79 -27.48 -8.47 -3.90
C ILE A 79 -26.19 -8.98 -4.53
N ILE A 80 -26.01 -10.30 -4.62
CA ILE A 80 -24.78 -10.86 -5.18
C ILE A 80 -24.71 -10.66 -6.69
N SER A 81 -25.84 -10.83 -7.40
CA SER A 81 -25.88 -10.56 -8.83
C SER A 81 -25.53 -9.11 -9.14
N GLN A 82 -26.11 -8.15 -8.40
CA GLN A 82 -25.77 -6.73 -8.54
C GLN A 82 -24.31 -6.44 -8.18
N LEU A 83 -23.77 -7.13 -7.18
CA LEU A 83 -22.36 -6.98 -6.78
C LEU A 83 -21.40 -7.44 -7.89
N LEU A 84 -21.68 -8.59 -8.51
CA LEU A 84 -20.86 -9.10 -9.60
C LEU A 84 -20.90 -8.15 -10.81
N VAL A 85 -22.08 -7.64 -11.17
CA VAL A 85 -22.22 -6.63 -12.22
C VAL A 85 -21.39 -5.38 -11.90
N ALA A 86 -21.43 -4.90 -10.65
CA ALA A 86 -20.66 -3.73 -10.23
C ALA A 86 -19.14 -3.93 -10.33
N LEU A 87 -18.64 -5.09 -9.89
CA LEU A 87 -17.20 -5.42 -9.90
C LEU A 87 -16.67 -5.75 -11.29
N GLU A 88 -17.50 -6.32 -12.16
CA GLU A 88 -17.13 -6.58 -13.56
C GLU A 88 -16.80 -5.27 -14.30
N GLY A 89 -17.48 -4.17 -13.93
CA GLY A 89 -17.22 -2.85 -14.48
C GLY A 89 -17.57 -2.73 -15.96
N GLN A 90 -18.56 -3.50 -16.41
CA GLN A 90 -19.06 -3.51 -17.79
C GLN A 90 -20.51 -3.02 -17.85
N GLY A 91 -20.89 -2.49 -19.00
CA GLY A 91 -22.24 -1.94 -19.23
C GLY A 91 -22.45 -0.56 -18.61
N THR A 92 -23.58 0.08 -18.90
CA THR A 92 -23.85 1.46 -18.45
C THR A 92 -24.36 1.54 -17.01
N HIS A 93 -24.91 0.46 -16.47
CA HIS A 93 -25.59 0.43 -15.17
C HIS A 93 -24.75 -0.13 -14.01
N PHE A 94 -23.49 -0.51 -14.23
CA PHE A 94 -22.69 -1.17 -13.18
C PHE A 94 -22.50 -0.32 -11.92
N ILE A 95 -22.41 1.01 -12.08
CA ILE A 95 -22.31 1.94 -10.95
C ILE A 95 -23.62 1.94 -10.15
N GLU A 96 -24.78 1.95 -10.82
CA GLU A 96 -26.09 1.90 -10.16
C GLU A 96 -26.32 0.58 -9.42
N ALA A 97 -25.88 -0.54 -10.01
CA ALA A 97 -25.88 -1.84 -9.35
C ALA A 97 -25.01 -1.80 -8.07
N GLY A 98 -23.82 -1.19 -8.15
CA GLY A 98 -22.95 -1.05 -6.99
C GLY A 98 -23.52 -0.17 -5.87
N VAL A 99 -24.16 0.95 -6.22
CA VAL A 99 -24.87 1.78 -5.24
C VAL A 99 -26.05 1.03 -4.61
N SER A 100 -26.77 0.22 -5.39
CA SER A 100 -27.89 -0.58 -4.88
C SER A 100 -27.43 -1.61 -3.84
N VAL A 101 -26.31 -2.30 -4.12
CA VAL A 101 -25.65 -3.21 -3.17
C VAL A 101 -25.23 -2.47 -1.90
N PHE A 102 -24.53 -1.35 -2.04
CA PHE A 102 -24.08 -0.57 -0.90
C PHE A 102 -25.25 -0.12 -0.03
N ARG A 103 -26.30 0.44 -0.63
CA ARG A 103 -27.50 0.85 0.11
C ARG A 103 -28.16 -0.33 0.80
N GLN A 104 -28.33 -1.46 0.12
CA GLN A 104 -28.93 -2.64 0.73
C GLN A 104 -28.14 -3.14 1.95
N ILE A 105 -26.80 -3.11 1.91
CA ILE A 105 -25.94 -3.47 3.05
C ILE A 105 -26.23 -2.56 4.25
N ILE A 106 -26.32 -1.25 4.02
CA ILE A 106 -26.55 -0.26 5.09
C ILE A 106 -28.00 -0.31 5.58
N ASP A 107 -28.97 -0.29 4.67
CA ASP A 107 -30.41 -0.28 4.95
C ASP A 107 -30.84 -1.53 5.74
N ALA A 108 -30.41 -2.72 5.28
CA ALA A 108 -30.74 -4.00 5.90
C ALA A 108 -29.74 -4.43 6.99
N ARG A 109 -28.72 -3.61 7.28
CA ARG A 109 -27.66 -3.88 8.27
C ARG A 109 -27.05 -5.27 8.10
N LEU A 110 -26.69 -5.62 6.87
CA LEU A 110 -26.13 -6.93 6.56
C LEU A 110 -24.73 -7.07 7.20
N PRO A 111 -24.43 -8.18 7.90
CA PRO A 111 -23.11 -8.40 8.47
C PRO A 111 -22.01 -8.38 7.41
N ILE A 112 -21.05 -7.46 7.54
CA ILE A 112 -19.96 -7.31 6.58
C ILE A 112 -18.68 -6.80 7.23
N ASP A 113 -17.54 -7.27 6.75
CA ASP A 113 -16.26 -6.70 7.10
C ASP A 113 -16.13 -5.29 6.48
N ILE A 114 -15.98 -4.30 7.35
CA ILE A 114 -15.94 -2.88 6.96
C ILE A 114 -14.74 -2.55 6.09
N SER A 115 -13.63 -3.29 6.21
CA SER A 115 -12.48 -3.10 5.31
C SER A 115 -12.84 -3.50 3.88
N ALA A 116 -13.51 -4.64 3.70
CA ALA A 116 -14.01 -5.05 2.40
C ALA A 116 -15.05 -4.06 1.85
N LEU A 117 -15.99 -3.59 2.68
CA LEU A 117 -16.99 -2.60 2.28
C LEU A 117 -16.35 -1.27 1.86
N CYS A 118 -15.39 -0.76 2.63
CA CYS A 118 -14.67 0.47 2.26
C CYS A 118 -13.91 0.30 0.95
N HIS A 119 -13.22 -0.82 0.70
CA HIS A 119 -12.56 -1.03 -0.61
C HIS A 119 -13.56 -1.00 -1.77
N PHE A 120 -14.74 -1.58 -1.58
CA PHE A 120 -15.80 -1.53 -2.58
C PHE A 120 -16.31 -0.10 -2.81
N CYS A 121 -16.55 0.67 -1.75
CA CYS A 121 -16.96 2.06 -1.85
C CYS A 121 -15.87 2.96 -2.45
N GLU A 122 -14.60 2.68 -2.20
CA GLU A 122 -13.45 3.39 -2.80
C GLU A 122 -13.41 3.15 -4.31
N TYR A 123 -13.63 1.91 -4.75
CA TYR A 123 -13.80 1.57 -6.16
C TYR A 123 -14.98 2.33 -6.79
N LEU A 124 -16.16 2.33 -6.15
CA LEU A 124 -17.32 3.07 -6.64
C LEU A 124 -17.08 4.58 -6.69
N THR A 125 -16.40 5.14 -5.68
CA THR A 125 -15.99 6.55 -5.64
C THR A 125 -15.12 6.88 -6.85
N GLY A 126 -14.14 6.02 -7.14
CA GLY A 126 -13.33 6.12 -8.35
C GLY A 126 -14.15 6.06 -9.64
N CYS A 127 -15.11 5.14 -9.72
CA CYS A 127 -16.00 4.99 -10.88
C CYS A 127 -16.86 6.24 -11.11
N PHE A 128 -17.39 6.87 -10.05
CA PHE A 128 -18.11 8.14 -10.17
C PHE A 128 -17.20 9.26 -10.66
N VAL A 129 -15.99 9.36 -10.09
CA VAL A 129 -15.04 10.40 -10.45
C VAL A 129 -14.63 10.30 -11.91
N VAL A 130 -14.25 9.10 -12.38
CA VAL A 130 -13.85 8.89 -13.78
C VAL A 130 -15.06 8.96 -14.72
N GLY A 131 -16.19 8.35 -14.35
CA GLY A 131 -17.40 8.29 -15.17
C GLY A 131 -18.05 9.65 -15.42
N ARG A 132 -17.84 10.64 -14.54
CA ARG A 132 -18.28 12.03 -14.75
C ARG A 132 -17.23 12.92 -15.40
N ALA A 133 -15.99 12.44 -15.56
CA ALA A 133 -14.92 13.22 -16.15
C ALA A 133 -15.01 13.21 -17.69
N ARG A 134 -15.26 14.38 -18.29
CA ARG A 134 -15.36 14.52 -19.75
C ARG A 134 -14.09 14.10 -20.51
N SER A 135 -12.94 14.18 -19.85
CA SER A 135 -11.63 13.87 -20.41
C SER A 135 -11.03 12.57 -19.87
N GLY A 136 -11.88 11.66 -19.36
CA GLY A 136 -11.44 10.42 -18.72
C GLY A 136 -10.47 10.72 -17.56
N PHE A 137 -9.28 10.12 -17.60
CA PHE A 137 -8.28 10.28 -16.54
C PHE A 137 -7.55 11.63 -16.49
N HIS A 138 -7.77 12.54 -17.44
CA HIS A 138 -7.08 13.83 -17.44
C HIS A 138 -7.61 14.78 -16.36
N ASP A 139 -6.69 15.31 -15.55
CA ASP A 139 -6.90 16.18 -14.38
C ASP A 139 -7.65 15.52 -13.23
N LEU A 140 -7.57 14.19 -13.12
CA LEU A 140 -8.10 13.48 -11.96
C LEU A 140 -7.04 13.36 -10.87
N THR A 141 -7.45 13.65 -9.65
CA THR A 141 -6.64 13.55 -8.44
C THR A 141 -7.23 12.46 -7.55
N LEU A 142 -6.57 11.31 -7.48
CA LEU A 142 -7.04 10.12 -6.74
C LEU A 142 -5.85 9.36 -6.13
N PRO A 143 -6.07 8.53 -5.09
CA PRO A 143 -5.08 7.57 -4.63
C PRO A 143 -4.65 6.61 -5.75
N LYS A 144 -3.36 6.27 -5.80
CA LYS A 144 -2.79 5.35 -6.81
C LYS A 144 -3.54 4.03 -6.89
N GLY A 145 -3.82 3.43 -5.73
CA GLY A 145 -4.53 2.16 -5.57
C GLY A 145 -5.89 2.16 -6.25
N TRP A 146 -6.63 3.28 -6.14
CA TRP A 146 -7.95 3.42 -6.73
C TRP A 146 -7.85 3.49 -8.26
N ILE A 147 -6.92 4.29 -8.78
CA ILE A 147 -6.72 4.48 -10.22
C ILE A 147 -6.49 3.15 -10.94
N ILE A 148 -5.69 2.26 -10.37
CA ILE A 148 -5.31 0.99 -11.00
C ILE A 148 -6.53 0.11 -11.28
N GLY A 149 -7.47 0.01 -10.35
CA GLY A 149 -8.71 -0.75 -10.53
C GLY A 149 -9.63 -0.17 -11.61
N LEU A 150 -9.48 1.11 -11.95
CA LEU A 150 -10.34 1.84 -12.89
C LEU A 150 -9.82 1.80 -14.33
N VAL A 151 -8.52 1.56 -14.55
CA VAL A 151 -7.92 1.56 -15.89
C VAL A 151 -8.58 0.55 -16.83
N GLY A 152 -8.99 -0.61 -16.30
CA GLY A 152 -9.69 -1.64 -17.08
C GLY A 152 -11.07 -1.17 -17.57
N PRO A 153 -12.03 -0.91 -16.66
CA PRO A 153 -13.38 -0.45 -17.01
C PRO A 153 -13.39 0.80 -17.91
N PHE A 154 -12.47 1.74 -17.68
CA PHE A 154 -12.44 3.03 -18.38
C PHE A 154 -11.34 3.12 -19.46
N LYS A 155 -10.88 1.98 -19.99
CA LYS A 155 -9.90 1.95 -21.09
C LYS A 155 -10.45 2.61 -22.35
N ASN A 156 -11.75 2.45 -22.61
CA ASN A 156 -12.43 3.06 -23.76
C ASN A 156 -12.86 4.49 -23.41
N PRO A 157 -12.34 5.54 -24.08
CA PRO A 157 -12.69 6.92 -23.79
C PRO A 157 -14.14 7.27 -24.14
N LYS A 158 -14.82 6.45 -24.96
CA LYS A 158 -16.24 6.63 -25.32
C LYS A 158 -17.19 6.00 -24.30
N PHE A 159 -16.67 5.25 -23.33
CA PHE A 159 -17.51 4.59 -22.33
C PHE A 159 -18.06 5.63 -21.35
N GLN A 160 -19.39 5.73 -21.28
CA GLN A 160 -20.11 6.68 -20.43
C GLN A 160 -21.10 5.91 -19.54
N PRO A 161 -20.69 5.54 -18.32
CA PRO A 161 -21.62 4.89 -17.40
C PRO A 161 -22.61 5.89 -16.82
N ILE A 162 -23.76 5.39 -16.38
CA ILE A 162 -24.79 6.20 -15.75
C ILE A 162 -24.35 6.53 -14.32
N THR A 163 -24.35 7.82 -14.00
CA THR A 163 -23.88 8.35 -12.71
C THR A 163 -24.98 9.10 -11.94
N LYS A 164 -26.25 8.86 -12.28
CA LYS A 164 -27.41 9.51 -11.67
C LYS A 164 -27.57 9.16 -10.19
N THR A 165 -27.03 8.03 -9.76
CA THR A 165 -27.07 7.53 -8.37
C THR A 165 -26.01 8.16 -7.45
N LEU A 166 -25.23 9.15 -7.92
CA LEU A 166 -24.22 9.83 -7.10
C LEU A 166 -24.80 10.42 -5.79
N PRO A 167 -25.95 11.14 -5.78
CA PRO A 167 -26.50 11.68 -4.53
C PRO A 167 -26.84 10.58 -3.52
N ALA A 168 -27.41 9.48 -3.99
CA ALA A 168 -27.74 8.31 -3.16
C ALA A 168 -26.49 7.63 -2.59
N PHE A 169 -25.38 7.64 -3.34
CA PHE A 169 -24.08 7.13 -2.90
C PHE A 169 -23.44 8.03 -1.83
N VAL A 170 -23.40 9.35 -2.07
CA VAL A 170 -22.89 10.35 -1.10
C VAL A 170 -23.69 10.30 0.20
N GLU A 171 -25.02 10.18 0.10
CA GLU A 171 -25.90 9.97 1.24
C GLU A 171 -25.55 8.69 2.01
N GLY A 172 -25.39 7.55 1.32
CA GLY A 172 -25.02 6.30 1.98
C GLY A 172 -23.66 6.38 2.68
N LEU A 173 -22.66 7.04 2.09
CA LEU A 173 -21.36 7.29 2.72
C LEU A 173 -21.50 8.14 3.99
N ALA A 174 -22.33 9.19 3.94
CA ALA A 174 -22.59 10.04 5.09
C ALA A 174 -23.33 9.28 6.21
N ILE A 175 -24.31 8.43 5.88
CA ILE A 175 -24.99 7.56 6.85
C ILE A 175 -23.98 6.61 7.51
N MET A 176 -23.09 5.99 6.71
CA MET A 176 -22.07 5.10 7.25
C MET A 176 -21.08 5.84 8.16
N LEU A 177 -20.68 7.07 7.80
CA LEU A 177 -19.84 7.93 8.63
C LEU A 177 -20.54 8.30 9.95
N ASP A 178 -21.82 8.66 9.88
CA ASP A 178 -22.64 8.98 11.06
C ASP A 178 -22.79 7.77 11.99
N VAL A 179 -23.04 6.58 11.44
CA VAL A 179 -23.12 5.33 12.22
C VAL A 179 -21.79 5.05 12.93
N LEU A 180 -20.65 5.25 12.27
CA LEU A 180 -19.35 5.07 12.91
C LEU A 180 -19.05 6.15 13.96
N TYR A 181 -19.48 7.39 13.74
CA TYR A 181 -19.18 8.49 14.64
C TYR A 181 -20.11 8.51 15.86
N ASN A 182 -21.42 8.55 15.62
CA ASN A 182 -22.48 8.74 16.62
C ASN A 182 -23.21 7.45 17.03
N GLY A 183 -23.08 6.35 16.28
CA GLY A 183 -24.00 5.21 16.34
C GLY A 183 -23.43 3.89 16.85
N LEU A 184 -22.75 3.87 18.01
CA LEU A 184 -22.08 2.66 18.55
C LEU A 184 -22.93 1.38 18.46
N GLU A 185 -24.19 1.40 18.91
CA GLU A 185 -25.06 0.21 18.86
C GLU A 185 -25.50 -0.16 17.43
N ARG A 186 -25.55 0.82 16.52
CA ARG A 186 -25.93 0.62 15.12
C ARG A 186 -24.79 0.01 14.30
N THR A 187 -23.56 -0.05 14.84
CA THR A 187 -22.38 -0.57 14.15
C THR A 187 -22.20 -2.09 14.22
N ARG A 188 -23.05 -2.84 14.94
CA ARG A 188 -22.86 -4.31 15.15
C ARG A 188 -22.74 -5.14 13.86
N HIS A 189 -23.37 -4.70 12.78
CA HIS A 189 -23.28 -5.35 11.47
C HIS A 189 -21.94 -5.08 10.75
N LEU A 190 -21.24 -4.01 11.12
CA LEU A 190 -19.92 -3.66 10.60
C LEU A 190 -18.85 -4.34 11.47
N ARG A 191 -18.13 -5.29 10.87
CA ARG A 191 -17.12 -6.10 11.55
C ARG A 191 -15.73 -5.74 11.05
N PHE A 192 -14.71 -5.93 11.88
CA PHE A 192 -13.32 -5.86 11.45
C PHE A 192 -12.62 -7.14 11.86
N GLU A 193 -12.16 -7.94 10.89
CA GLU A 193 -11.48 -9.22 11.15
C GLU A 193 -12.30 -10.17 12.05
N GLY A 194 -13.64 -10.07 11.96
CA GLY A 194 -14.59 -10.86 12.74
C GLY A 194 -14.96 -10.29 14.11
N ALA A 195 -14.27 -9.27 14.62
CA ALA A 195 -14.68 -8.52 15.81
C ALA A 195 -15.67 -7.41 15.46
N GLU A 196 -16.45 -6.94 16.43
CA GLU A 196 -17.29 -5.75 16.25
C GLU A 196 -16.42 -4.49 16.22
N ILE A 197 -16.69 -3.56 15.30
CA ILE A 197 -15.89 -2.32 15.19
C ILE A 197 -16.07 -1.39 16.41
N SER A 198 -17.18 -1.54 17.14
CA SER A 198 -17.50 -0.81 18.37
C SER A 198 -16.41 -0.96 19.45
N GLU A 199 -15.65 -2.07 19.41
CA GLU A 199 -14.63 -2.39 20.40
C GLU A 199 -13.34 -1.55 20.28
N SER A 200 -13.11 -0.86 19.14
CA SER A 200 -11.86 -0.13 18.91
C SER A 200 -12.04 1.26 18.27
N ASN A 201 -11.86 2.29 19.10
CA ASN A 201 -11.91 3.69 18.67
C ASN A 201 -10.85 4.05 17.62
N VAL A 202 -9.66 3.44 17.69
CA VAL A 202 -8.57 3.69 16.74
C VAL A 202 -8.94 3.13 15.37
N ILE A 203 -9.38 1.87 15.32
CA ILE A 203 -9.79 1.21 14.08
C ILE A 203 -10.97 1.96 13.45
N ARG A 204 -11.97 2.34 14.27
CA ARG A 204 -13.08 3.19 13.86
C ARG A 204 -12.62 4.51 13.24
N GLY A 205 -11.65 5.18 13.86
CA GLY A 205 -11.00 6.39 13.34
C GLY A 205 -10.43 6.23 11.94
N VAL A 206 -9.76 5.10 11.67
CA VAL A 206 -9.19 4.81 10.35
C VAL A 206 -10.30 4.70 9.30
N PHE A 207 -11.39 4.00 9.59
CA PHE A 207 -12.51 3.87 8.65
C PHE A 207 -13.28 5.18 8.45
N MET A 208 -13.46 5.97 9.51
CA MET A 208 -14.01 7.32 9.40
C MET A 208 -13.16 8.20 8.47
N ALA A 209 -11.83 8.19 8.63
CA ALA A 209 -10.94 8.93 7.74
C ALA A 209 -10.99 8.46 6.28
N ARG A 210 -11.14 7.14 6.03
CA ARG A 210 -11.35 6.59 4.68
C ARG A 210 -12.64 7.10 4.05
N ILE A 211 -13.74 7.17 4.82
CA ILE A 211 -15.02 7.68 4.33
C ILE A 211 -14.95 9.18 4.05
N CYS A 212 -14.35 9.96 4.95
CA CYS A 212 -14.09 11.38 4.71
C CYS A 212 -13.25 11.58 3.43
N ARG A 213 -12.22 10.75 3.23
CA ARG A 213 -11.40 10.79 2.01
C ARG A 213 -12.22 10.48 0.75
N MET A 214 -13.12 9.50 0.78
CA MET A 214 -14.03 9.20 -0.36
C MET A 214 -14.95 10.39 -0.67
N LEU A 215 -15.61 10.94 0.34
CA LEU A 215 -16.47 12.12 0.19
C LEU A 215 -15.70 13.32 -0.37
N CYS A 216 -14.52 13.60 0.18
CA CYS A 216 -13.67 14.69 -0.31
C CYS A 216 -13.15 14.41 -1.73
N ALA A 217 -12.84 13.17 -2.10
CA ALA A 217 -12.41 12.83 -3.46
C ALA A 217 -13.50 13.15 -4.50
N VAL A 218 -14.77 12.91 -4.19
CA VAL A 218 -15.92 13.29 -5.03
C VAL A 218 -15.94 14.81 -5.24
N GLY A 219 -15.91 15.60 -4.16
CA GLY A 219 -15.95 17.06 -4.26
C GLY A 219 -14.67 17.68 -4.85
N TYR A 220 -13.51 17.04 -4.66
CA TYR A 220 -12.22 17.52 -5.19
C TYR A 220 -12.21 17.46 -6.71
N ASN A 221 -12.71 16.35 -7.27
CA ASN A 221 -12.72 16.12 -8.71
C ASN A 221 -13.98 16.67 -9.41
N SER A 222 -14.90 17.31 -8.68
CA SER A 222 -16.14 17.86 -9.25
C SER A 222 -15.96 19.17 -10.01
N SER A 223 -14.74 19.74 -10.06
CA SER A 223 -14.45 21.06 -10.67
C SER A 223 -14.83 21.21 -12.14
N LYS A 224 -15.04 20.09 -12.82
CA LYS A 224 -15.40 20.04 -14.24
C LYS A 224 -16.82 19.54 -14.48
N TRP A 225 -17.60 19.33 -13.42
CA TRP A 225 -18.98 18.86 -13.51
C TRP A 225 -19.92 20.04 -13.61
N PHE A 226 -21.07 19.83 -14.26
CA PHE A 226 -22.09 20.88 -14.39
C PHE A 226 -22.67 21.31 -13.03
N ASP A 227 -22.63 20.43 -12.04
CA ASP A 227 -23.18 20.59 -10.69
C ASP A 227 -22.08 20.71 -9.61
N GLU A 228 -20.89 21.19 -9.97
CA GLU A 228 -19.71 21.31 -9.08
C GLU A 228 -20.06 21.86 -7.70
N ARG A 229 -20.72 23.03 -7.67
CA ARG A 229 -21.05 23.75 -6.44
C ARG A 229 -21.96 22.91 -5.54
N LYS A 230 -23.03 22.36 -6.11
CA LYS A 230 -24.01 21.53 -5.40
C LYS A 230 -23.36 20.30 -4.77
N VAL A 231 -22.47 19.63 -5.50
CA VAL A 231 -21.76 18.44 -4.98
C VAL A 231 -20.83 18.81 -3.82
N ARG A 232 -20.08 19.91 -3.93
CA ARG A 232 -19.19 20.34 -2.84
C ARG A 232 -19.95 20.80 -1.62
N GLU A 233 -21.03 21.55 -1.79
CA GLU A 233 -21.89 22.00 -0.69
C GLU A 233 -22.55 20.79 0.00
N ASP A 234 -23.04 19.80 -0.74
CA ASP A 234 -23.62 18.58 -0.17
C ASP A 234 -22.60 17.76 0.62
N VAL A 235 -21.40 17.54 0.07
CA VAL A 235 -20.29 16.87 0.77
C VAL A 235 -19.89 17.62 2.03
N THR A 236 -19.70 18.94 1.93
CA THR A 236 -19.26 19.81 3.03
C THR A 236 -20.30 19.82 4.14
N GLY A 237 -21.57 20.07 3.79
CA GLY A 237 -22.68 20.13 4.75
C GLY A 237 -22.89 18.80 5.47
N ARG A 238 -22.77 17.66 4.78
CA ARG A 238 -22.89 16.33 5.40
C ARG A 238 -21.77 16.05 6.39
N ILE A 239 -20.52 16.30 6.02
CA ILE A 239 -19.37 16.07 6.92
C ILE A 239 -19.48 16.98 8.16
N MET A 240 -19.78 18.27 7.96
CA MET A 240 -19.92 19.23 9.06
C MET A 240 -21.05 18.83 10.00
N LYS A 241 -22.24 18.51 9.47
CA LYS A 241 -23.39 18.09 10.27
C LYS A 241 -23.09 16.88 11.17
N ILE A 242 -22.35 15.90 10.65
CA ILE A 242 -21.99 14.70 11.42
C ILE A 242 -21.03 15.05 12.56
N PHE A 243 -20.08 15.96 12.30
CA PHE A 243 -19.04 16.38 13.25
C PHE A 243 -19.41 17.57 14.13
N GLU A 244 -20.66 18.04 14.10
CA GLU A 244 -21.17 19.09 15.01
C GLU A 244 -21.03 18.68 16.48
N ARG A 245 -21.10 17.38 16.78
CA ARG A 245 -21.03 16.85 18.15
C ARG A 245 -19.60 16.50 18.54
N PRO A 246 -18.95 17.23 19.44
CA PRO A 246 -17.58 16.95 19.83
C PRO A 246 -17.46 15.56 20.48
N HIS A 247 -16.66 14.69 19.87
CA HIS A 247 -16.25 13.40 20.43
C HIS A 247 -14.79 13.42 20.88
N ALA A 248 -14.40 12.36 21.59
CA ALA A 248 -13.02 12.12 22.02
C ALA A 248 -12.01 12.34 20.87
N LYS A 249 -10.89 13.00 21.20
CA LYS A 249 -9.84 13.36 20.24
C LYS A 249 -9.33 12.10 19.52
N ASN A 250 -9.43 12.09 18.20
CA ASN A 250 -8.87 11.04 17.35
C ASN A 250 -8.01 11.69 16.27
N GLN A 251 -6.69 11.54 16.41
CA GLN A 251 -5.68 12.19 15.57
C GLN A 251 -5.86 11.88 14.08
N VAL A 252 -6.41 10.72 13.73
CA VAL A 252 -6.56 10.27 12.33
C VAL A 252 -7.66 11.07 11.60
N ILE A 253 -8.71 11.46 12.31
CA ILE A 253 -9.84 12.22 11.74
C ILE A 253 -9.79 13.71 12.06
N GLU A 254 -8.86 14.13 12.91
CA GLU A 254 -8.76 15.49 13.42
C GLU A 254 -8.70 16.58 12.33
N PRO A 255 -7.99 16.40 11.20
CA PRO A 255 -8.03 17.37 10.10
C PRO A 255 -9.45 17.60 9.55
N TYR A 256 -10.28 16.55 9.49
CA TYR A 256 -11.66 16.65 9.03
C TYR A 256 -12.59 17.24 10.09
N LEU A 257 -12.36 16.93 11.38
CA LEU A 257 -13.12 17.51 12.50
C LEU A 257 -12.94 19.03 12.62
N ARG A 258 -11.72 19.51 12.33
CA ARG A 258 -11.37 20.93 12.42
C ARG A 258 -11.79 21.73 11.19
N ALA A 259 -12.21 21.07 10.11
CA ALA A 259 -12.65 21.75 8.91
C ALA A 259 -13.88 22.63 9.20
N ARG A 260 -13.86 23.85 8.65
CA ARG A 260 -14.97 24.82 8.72
C ARG A 260 -15.46 25.21 7.34
N HIS A 261 -14.62 24.99 6.32
CA HIS A 261 -14.95 25.26 4.93
C HIS A 261 -14.45 24.14 4.01
N TRP A 262 -14.90 24.18 2.76
CA TRP A 262 -14.43 23.25 1.72
C TRP A 262 -12.90 23.29 1.52
N SER A 263 -12.26 24.45 1.69
CA SER A 263 -10.81 24.60 1.61
C SER A 263 -10.07 23.70 2.60
N ASP A 264 -10.61 23.54 3.80
CA ASP A 264 -9.98 22.76 4.87
C ASP A 264 -10.14 21.27 4.58
N LEU A 265 -11.32 20.85 4.11
CA LEU A 265 -11.58 19.47 3.67
C LEU A 265 -10.70 19.10 2.47
N ARG A 266 -10.51 20.04 1.54
CA ARG A 266 -9.61 19.89 0.41
C ARG A 266 -8.16 19.70 0.88
N GLY A 267 -7.69 20.52 1.82
CA GLY A 267 -6.37 20.39 2.43
C GLY A 267 -6.21 19.05 3.14
N ALA A 268 -7.16 18.68 3.99
CA ALA A 268 -7.18 17.40 4.68
C ALA A 268 -7.12 16.21 3.72
N TYR A 269 -7.82 16.26 2.59
CA TYR A 269 -7.75 15.23 1.55
C TYR A 269 -6.36 15.13 0.92
N GLN A 270 -5.76 16.26 0.54
CA GLN A 270 -4.41 16.31 -0.04
C GLN A 270 -3.36 15.79 0.95
N ASP A 271 -3.46 16.19 2.21
CA ASP A 271 -2.56 15.77 3.28
C ASP A 271 -2.78 14.31 3.69
N SER A 272 -3.97 13.75 3.47
CA SER A 272 -4.31 12.39 3.91
C SER A 272 -3.43 11.29 3.33
N ALA A 273 -2.72 11.56 2.24
CA ALA A 273 -1.78 10.65 1.59
C ALA A 273 -0.39 11.26 1.41
N LYS A 274 -0.13 12.43 2.00
CA LYS A 274 1.19 13.05 2.01
C LYS A 274 2.15 12.14 2.77
N ASP A 275 3.32 11.90 2.17
CA ASP A 275 4.36 11.00 2.68
C ASP A 275 3.95 9.51 2.85
N GLN A 276 2.77 9.11 2.36
CA GLN A 276 2.36 7.71 2.35
C GLN A 276 2.99 6.98 1.17
N LEU A 277 3.98 6.14 1.46
CA LEU A 277 4.74 5.38 0.46
C LEU A 277 3.88 4.39 -0.35
N MET A 278 2.76 3.90 0.21
CA MET A 278 1.98 2.81 -0.39
C MET A 278 0.85 3.30 -1.30
N ASP A 279 0.15 4.38 -0.94
CA ASP A 279 -1.03 4.85 -1.67
C ASP A 279 -1.12 6.38 -1.73
N GLU A 280 -0.06 6.98 -2.27
CA GLU A 280 0.03 8.43 -2.54
C GLU A 280 -1.15 8.90 -3.42
N VAL A 281 -1.69 10.09 -3.12
CA VAL A 281 -2.64 10.78 -4.00
C VAL A 281 -1.87 11.45 -5.14
N VAL A 282 -2.26 11.14 -6.38
CA VAL A 282 -1.61 11.64 -7.60
C VAL A 282 -2.60 12.35 -8.50
N THR A 283 -2.12 13.35 -9.24
CA THR A 283 -2.89 14.00 -10.30
C THR A 283 -2.46 13.47 -11.66
N LEU A 284 -3.38 12.91 -12.43
CA LEU A 284 -3.10 12.38 -13.77
C LEU A 284 -3.22 13.48 -14.83
N LYS A 285 -2.23 13.60 -15.70
CA LYS A 285 -2.18 14.61 -16.78
C LYS A 285 -2.00 13.92 -18.14
N LEU A 286 -2.98 14.02 -19.03
CA LEU A 286 -2.82 13.58 -20.42
C LEU A 286 -1.77 14.45 -21.12
N GLN A 287 -0.76 13.82 -21.71
CA GLN A 287 0.29 14.49 -22.46
C GLN A 287 -0.25 14.98 -23.81
N LYS A 288 -0.70 16.24 -23.86
CA LYS A 288 -1.07 16.91 -25.12
C LYS A 288 0.12 17.58 -25.79
N THR A 289 1.05 18.11 -24.99
CA THR A 289 2.26 18.80 -25.44
C THR A 289 3.48 18.29 -24.66
N PRO A 290 4.68 18.35 -25.24
CA PRO A 290 5.92 17.85 -24.62
C PRO A 290 6.46 18.77 -23.50
N ALA A 291 5.68 19.76 -23.03
CA ALA A 291 6.13 20.69 -22.01
C ALA A 291 6.51 19.96 -20.70
N PRO A 292 7.60 20.36 -20.04
CA PRO A 292 7.99 19.78 -18.76
C PRO A 292 6.91 20.06 -17.72
N VAL A 293 6.50 19.03 -16.99
CA VAL A 293 5.53 19.18 -15.92
C VAL A 293 6.21 19.67 -14.66
N ILE A 294 5.84 20.88 -14.24
CA ILE A 294 6.34 21.52 -13.03
C ILE A 294 5.60 20.90 -11.84
N GLN A 295 6.33 20.19 -10.98
CA GLN A 295 5.81 19.71 -9.71
C GLN A 295 5.74 20.87 -8.73
N VAL A 296 4.53 21.26 -8.32
CA VAL A 296 4.34 22.33 -7.34
C VAL A 296 4.50 21.76 -5.92
N PRO A 297 5.38 22.32 -5.08
CA PRO A 297 5.51 21.90 -3.68
C PRO A 297 4.16 22.00 -2.94
N GLY A 298 3.84 20.99 -2.14
CA GLY A 298 2.58 20.94 -1.39
C GLY A 298 1.37 20.43 -2.17
N PHE A 299 1.49 20.18 -3.47
CA PHE A 299 0.43 19.58 -4.28
C PHE A 299 0.68 18.09 -4.55
N PRO A 300 -0.39 17.31 -4.79
CA PRO A 300 -0.26 15.92 -5.25
C PRO A 300 0.71 15.77 -6.41
N ARG A 301 1.49 14.69 -6.41
CA ARG A 301 2.41 14.38 -7.50
C ARG A 301 1.67 14.31 -8.84
N GLN A 302 2.18 15.01 -9.84
CA GLN A 302 1.63 14.95 -11.19
C GLN A 302 2.24 13.75 -11.95
N VAL A 303 1.38 12.98 -12.61
CA VAL A 303 1.78 11.82 -13.42
C VAL A 303 1.27 12.02 -14.83
N VAL A 304 2.21 12.20 -15.75
CA VAL A 304 1.93 12.45 -17.16
C VAL A 304 1.78 11.14 -17.91
N PHE A 305 0.67 10.95 -18.64
CA PHE A 305 0.43 9.74 -19.41
C PHE A 305 0.05 10.05 -20.87
N LYS A 306 0.49 9.21 -21.80
CA LYS A 306 0.12 9.29 -23.23
C LYS A 306 -1.15 8.52 -23.54
N THR A 307 -1.28 7.33 -22.97
CA THR A 307 -2.41 6.42 -23.18
C THR A 307 -2.89 5.91 -21.82
N VAL A 308 -4.19 5.62 -21.72
CA VAL A 308 -4.80 5.09 -20.47
C VAL A 308 -4.11 3.79 -20.03
N SER A 309 -3.71 2.94 -20.99
CA SER A 309 -2.99 1.69 -20.72
C SER A 309 -1.58 1.88 -20.16
N ALA A 310 -0.96 3.05 -20.31
CA ALA A 310 0.35 3.33 -19.72
C ALA A 310 0.28 3.75 -18.25
N ILE A 311 -0.90 4.17 -17.75
CA ILE A 311 -1.08 4.69 -16.39
C ILE A 311 -0.52 3.74 -15.32
N PRO A 312 -0.85 2.43 -15.32
CA PRO A 312 -0.37 1.55 -14.26
C PRO A 312 1.17 1.47 -14.17
N THR A 313 1.85 1.35 -15.31
CA THR A 313 3.32 1.31 -15.38
C THR A 313 3.92 2.60 -14.82
N LEU A 314 3.34 3.77 -15.15
CA LEU A 314 3.76 5.08 -14.65
C LEU A 314 3.53 5.24 -13.14
N LEU A 315 2.53 4.55 -12.58
CA LEU A 315 2.28 4.47 -11.14
C LEU A 315 3.09 3.37 -10.43
N GLY A 316 4.06 2.75 -11.11
CA GLY A 316 4.91 1.68 -10.54
C GLY A 316 4.23 0.31 -10.43
N HIS A 317 3.07 0.14 -11.06
CA HIS A 317 2.30 -1.10 -11.13
C HIS A 317 2.53 -1.80 -12.47
N GLN A 318 3.57 -2.63 -12.53
CA GLN A 318 3.86 -3.52 -13.65
C GLN A 318 3.23 -4.91 -13.45
N PHE A 319 2.02 -4.94 -12.87
CA PHE A 319 1.36 -6.17 -12.40
C PHE A 319 0.46 -6.87 -13.43
N PHE A 320 0.44 -6.45 -14.69
CA PHE A 320 -0.43 -7.11 -15.66
C PHE A 320 0.08 -8.51 -15.97
N VAL A 321 -0.67 -9.50 -15.49
CA VAL A 321 -0.73 -10.82 -16.08
C VAL A 321 -1.45 -10.63 -17.40
N ALA A 322 -0.74 -10.20 -18.44
CA ALA A 322 -1.16 -10.61 -19.76
C ALA A 322 -0.95 -12.12 -19.75
N SER A 323 -2.02 -12.89 -19.49
CA SER A 323 -1.98 -14.32 -19.72
C SER A 323 -1.60 -14.49 -21.18
N ALA A 324 -0.34 -14.82 -21.44
CA ALA A 324 0.16 -15.07 -22.80
C ALA A 324 -0.50 -16.30 -23.42
N LEU A 325 -1.31 -17.02 -22.64
CA LEU A 325 -2.27 -18.00 -23.13
C LEU A 325 -3.46 -17.26 -23.75
N HIS A 326 -3.31 -16.89 -25.02
CA HIS A 326 -4.45 -16.53 -25.86
C HIS A 326 -5.37 -17.75 -26.00
N ALA A 327 -6.69 -17.54 -26.05
CA ALA A 327 -7.67 -18.63 -26.24
C ALA A 327 -7.47 -19.42 -27.55
N ALA A 328 -6.67 -18.88 -28.48
CA ALA A 328 -6.27 -19.54 -29.73
C ALA A 328 -4.97 -20.36 -29.61
N ALA A 329 -4.33 -20.43 -28.45
CA ALA A 329 -3.18 -21.31 -28.25
C ALA A 329 -3.65 -22.76 -28.37
N GLY A 330 -3.08 -23.50 -29.33
CA GLY A 330 -3.41 -24.91 -29.55
C GLY A 330 -3.24 -25.73 -28.27
N VAL A 331 -4.02 -26.80 -28.14
CA VAL A 331 -4.00 -27.74 -27.01
C VAL A 331 -2.53 -28.08 -26.68
N PHE A 332 -2.13 -27.85 -25.43
CA PHE A 332 -0.78 -28.16 -24.98
C PHE A 332 -0.55 -29.67 -25.05
N ILE A 333 0.23 -30.12 -26.04
CA ILE A 333 0.70 -31.51 -26.15
C ILE A 333 2.07 -31.56 -25.45
N PRO A 334 2.20 -32.25 -24.30
CA PRO A 334 3.47 -32.41 -23.62
C PRO A 334 4.53 -33.00 -24.55
N ALA A 335 5.79 -32.54 -24.44
CA ALA A 335 6.88 -33.03 -25.29
C ALA A 335 7.11 -34.55 -25.21
N SER A 336 6.63 -35.20 -24.14
CA SER A 336 6.62 -36.66 -23.99
C SER A 336 5.66 -37.40 -24.92
N GLN A 337 4.71 -36.69 -25.57
CA GLN A 337 3.79 -37.25 -26.56
C GLN A 337 4.20 -36.97 -28.01
N LYS A 338 5.32 -36.26 -28.24
CA LYS A 338 5.88 -36.14 -29.59
C LYS A 338 6.69 -37.40 -29.91
N THR A 339 5.98 -38.44 -30.36
CA THR A 339 6.59 -39.60 -30.99
C THR A 339 7.33 -39.15 -32.25
N PRO A 340 8.63 -39.49 -32.43
CA PRO A 340 9.31 -39.22 -33.69
C PRO A 340 8.78 -40.17 -34.76
N MET A 341 7.84 -39.70 -35.60
CA MET A 341 7.53 -40.37 -36.86
C MET A 341 8.66 -40.09 -37.86
N GLN A 342 9.63 -40.99 -37.89
CA GLN A 342 10.40 -41.27 -39.09
C GLN A 342 9.50 -42.03 -40.07
N GLY A 343 9.50 -41.56 -41.32
CA GLY A 343 8.53 -41.93 -42.34
C GLY A 343 8.66 -43.36 -42.85
N GLN A 344 7.55 -43.83 -43.41
CA GLN A 344 7.56 -44.72 -44.57
C GLN A 344 6.26 -44.55 -45.36
N ALA A 345 6.44 -44.59 -46.67
CA ALA A 345 5.47 -44.26 -47.69
C ALA A 345 4.44 -45.38 -47.91
N SER A 346 3.22 -44.94 -48.28
CA SER A 346 2.39 -45.46 -49.38
C SER A 346 2.33 -46.97 -49.63
N VAL A 347 1.16 -47.59 -49.37
CA VAL A 347 0.44 -48.40 -50.39
C VAL A 347 -1.07 -48.23 -50.20
N ALA A 348 -1.76 -47.92 -51.29
CA ALA A 348 -3.20 -47.82 -51.41
C ALA A 348 -3.86 -49.21 -51.60
N ALA A 349 -5.06 -49.40 -51.05
CA ALA A 349 -6.07 -50.28 -51.66
C ALA A 349 -7.46 -49.90 -51.17
N SER A 350 -8.27 -49.39 -52.10
CA SER A 350 -9.72 -49.24 -52.02
C SER A 350 -10.40 -50.60 -52.14
N VAL A 351 -11.41 -50.89 -51.31
CA VAL A 351 -12.52 -51.77 -51.69
C VAL A 351 -13.81 -51.19 -51.13
N THR A 352 -14.80 -51.12 -52.02
CA THR A 352 -16.09 -50.47 -51.88
C THR A 352 -17.21 -51.54 -51.89
N VAL A 353 -18.27 -51.27 -51.11
CA VAL A 353 -19.69 -51.73 -51.19
C VAL A 353 -20.03 -53.24 -51.02
N PRO A 354 -21.33 -53.66 -50.91
CA PRO A 354 -22.52 -53.18 -50.17
C PRO A 354 -23.28 -54.29 -49.38
N GLY A 355 -24.17 -53.91 -48.45
CA GLY A 355 -25.62 -54.27 -48.46
C GLY A 355 -26.17 -55.66 -48.10
N ARG A 356 -27.22 -55.61 -47.25
CA ARG A 356 -28.49 -56.39 -47.20
C ARG A 356 -28.68 -57.64 -46.31
N ASP A 357 -29.66 -57.44 -45.40
CA ASP A 357 -30.91 -58.19 -45.15
C ASP A 357 -30.95 -59.61 -44.54
N ALA A 358 -31.77 -59.71 -43.47
CA ALA A 358 -32.80 -60.74 -43.18
C ALA A 358 -32.33 -62.20 -42.91
N THR A 359 -32.84 -63.02 -41.99
CA THR A 359 -34.06 -63.10 -41.15
C THR A 359 -33.97 -64.41 -40.32
N GLY A 360 -34.74 -64.55 -39.23
CA GLY A 360 -35.21 -65.85 -38.70
C GLY A 360 -34.75 -66.20 -37.28
N HIS A 361 -35.54 -65.88 -36.25
CA HIS A 361 -36.50 -66.76 -35.54
C HIS A 361 -35.87 -67.87 -34.66
N GLN A 362 -35.95 -67.70 -33.33
CA GLN A 362 -36.58 -68.64 -32.39
C GLN A 362 -36.66 -68.06 -30.96
N ALA A 363 -37.83 -68.23 -30.34
CA ALA A 363 -38.15 -67.95 -28.93
C ALA A 363 -38.04 -69.25 -28.08
N PRO A 364 -38.46 -69.27 -26.81
CA PRO A 364 -37.88 -68.69 -25.58
C PRO A 364 -37.40 -69.83 -24.61
N PRO A 365 -37.00 -69.58 -23.35
CA PRO A 365 -37.99 -69.42 -22.28
C PRO A 365 -37.63 -68.36 -21.22
N SER A 366 -38.68 -68.00 -20.48
CA SER A 366 -38.70 -67.18 -19.27
C SER A 366 -37.75 -67.69 -18.20
N VAL A 367 -36.97 -66.77 -17.63
CA VAL A 367 -36.52 -66.88 -16.24
C VAL A 367 -36.76 -65.52 -15.60
N GLU A 368 -37.71 -65.53 -14.66
CA GLU A 368 -37.87 -64.50 -13.65
C GLU A 368 -36.56 -64.44 -12.85
N ASP A 369 -35.82 -63.34 -12.95
CA ASP A 369 -34.83 -63.00 -11.94
C ASP A 369 -35.03 -61.56 -11.51
N ALA A 370 -35.44 -61.45 -10.26
CA ALA A 370 -35.71 -60.22 -9.55
C ALA A 370 -34.46 -59.33 -9.55
N VAL A 371 -34.57 -58.18 -10.21
CA VAL A 371 -33.61 -57.08 -10.07
C VAL A 371 -33.79 -56.51 -8.67
N VAL A 372 -33.02 -57.06 -7.73
CA VAL A 372 -32.81 -56.48 -6.40
C VAL A 372 -32.07 -55.17 -6.61
N ALA A 373 -32.80 -54.07 -6.48
CA ALA A 373 -32.24 -52.75 -6.29
C ALA A 373 -31.32 -52.76 -5.07
N SER A 374 -30.01 -52.74 -5.30
CA SER A 374 -29.03 -52.53 -4.23
C SER A 374 -29.08 -51.05 -3.84
N GLU A 375 -30.00 -50.74 -2.95
CA GLU A 375 -29.89 -49.58 -2.06
C GLU A 375 -28.64 -49.79 -1.20
N LEU A 376 -27.54 -49.11 -1.57
CA LEU A 376 -26.45 -48.82 -0.65
C LEU A 376 -27.00 -47.88 0.43
N GLN A 377 -27.69 -48.45 1.41
CA GLN A 377 -27.85 -47.83 2.72
C GLN A 377 -26.45 -47.74 3.33
N ASP A 378 -25.82 -46.57 3.19
CA ASP A 378 -24.77 -46.09 4.09
C ASP A 378 -25.36 -46.04 5.50
N THR A 379 -25.40 -47.19 6.16
CA THR A 379 -25.62 -47.30 7.60
C THR A 379 -24.31 -46.83 8.24
N GLU A 380 -24.14 -45.50 8.33
CA GLU A 380 -23.14 -44.91 9.21
C GLU A 380 -23.41 -45.50 10.61
N PRO A 381 -22.47 -46.30 11.16
CA PRO A 381 -22.69 -46.91 12.46
C PRO A 381 -22.87 -45.77 13.46
N ALA A 382 -24.02 -45.76 14.13
CA ALA A 382 -24.40 -44.76 15.11
C ALA A 382 -23.26 -44.61 16.13
N ARG A 383 -22.43 -43.58 15.95
CA ARG A 383 -21.29 -43.32 16.83
C ARG A 383 -21.84 -43.05 18.21
N SER A 384 -21.46 -43.89 19.16
CA SER A 384 -21.82 -43.69 20.56
C SER A 384 -21.40 -42.29 21.00
N PRO A 385 -22.26 -41.58 21.75
CA PRO A 385 -21.96 -40.22 22.17
C PRO A 385 -20.65 -40.20 22.97
N PRO A 386 -19.77 -39.20 22.74
CA PRO A 386 -18.45 -39.18 23.34
C PRO A 386 -18.55 -39.18 24.87
N THR A 387 -17.77 -40.05 25.50
CA THR A 387 -17.72 -40.18 26.96
C THR A 387 -17.21 -38.89 27.62
N ALA A 388 -17.54 -38.67 28.90
CA ALA A 388 -17.10 -37.48 29.63
C ALA A 388 -15.56 -37.31 29.61
N VAL A 389 -14.82 -38.42 29.69
CA VAL A 389 -13.36 -38.44 29.58
C VAL A 389 -12.89 -37.98 28.19
N GLN A 390 -13.53 -38.48 27.11
CA GLN A 390 -13.23 -38.04 25.74
C GLN A 390 -13.51 -36.55 25.53
N LYS A 391 -14.59 -36.02 26.12
CA LYS A 391 -14.90 -34.58 26.08
C LYS A 391 -13.82 -33.74 26.77
N VAL A 392 -13.32 -34.17 27.92
CA VAL A 392 -12.22 -33.50 28.65
C VAL A 392 -10.91 -33.55 27.85
N ILE A 393 -10.58 -34.69 27.25
CA ILE A 393 -9.40 -34.84 26.39
C ILE A 393 -9.51 -33.96 25.15
N ALA A 394 -10.66 -33.97 24.47
CA ALA A 394 -10.91 -33.12 23.31
C ALA A 394 -10.80 -31.64 23.66
N TYR A 395 -11.36 -31.21 24.79
CA TYR A 395 -11.24 -29.83 25.27
C TYR A 395 -9.78 -29.43 25.53
N ARG A 396 -8.99 -30.30 26.19
CA ARG A 396 -7.55 -30.05 26.40
C ARG A 396 -6.79 -29.94 25.08
N LEU A 397 -7.07 -30.82 24.11
CA LEU A 397 -6.45 -30.77 22.79
C LEU A 397 -6.81 -29.48 22.03
N ILE A 398 -8.08 -29.05 22.05
CA ILE A 398 -8.53 -27.79 21.46
C ILE A 398 -7.83 -26.59 22.13
N CYS A 399 -7.72 -26.58 23.46
CA CYS A 399 -7.03 -25.52 24.20
C CYS A 399 -5.53 -25.46 23.86
N MET A 400 -4.86 -26.61 23.77
CA MET A 400 -3.45 -26.69 23.34
C MET A 400 -3.28 -26.20 21.90
N HIS A 401 -4.17 -26.61 20.99
CA HIS A 401 -4.14 -26.18 19.59
C HIS A 401 -4.34 -24.66 19.48
N ARG A 402 -5.33 -24.07 20.18
CA ARG A 402 -5.55 -22.62 20.23
C ARG A 402 -4.36 -21.85 20.80
N ARG A 403 -3.69 -22.37 21.84
CA ARG A 403 -2.48 -21.76 22.40
C ARG A 403 -1.27 -21.85 21.44
N ARG A 404 -1.16 -22.94 20.67
CA ARG A 404 -0.14 -23.10 19.63
C ARG A 404 -0.41 -22.18 18.44
N ALA A 405 -1.66 -22.11 17.97
CA ALA A 405 -2.10 -21.20 16.91
C ALA A 405 -1.82 -19.74 17.28
N ARG A 406 -2.17 -19.29 18.49
CA ARG A 406 -1.85 -17.92 18.97
C ARG A 406 -0.35 -17.63 19.00
N ARG A 407 0.48 -18.59 19.41
CA ARG A 407 1.96 -18.44 19.39
C ARG A 407 2.50 -18.35 17.96
N TRP A 408 1.99 -19.18 17.06
CA TRP A 408 2.35 -19.10 15.64
C TRP A 408 1.89 -17.79 15.00
N GLU A 409 0.71 -17.32 15.34
CA GLU A 409 0.19 -16.04 14.87
C GLU A 409 1.03 -14.87 15.39
N ALA A 410 1.35 -14.84 16.70
CA ALA A 410 2.27 -13.83 17.25
C ALA A 410 3.65 -13.85 16.58
N SER A 411 4.19 -15.03 16.29
CA SER A 411 5.46 -15.19 15.57
C SER A 411 5.36 -14.70 14.10
N ARG A 412 4.26 -15.03 13.40
CA ARG A 412 3.99 -14.54 12.04
C ARG A 412 3.80 -13.03 12.01
N THR A 413 3.06 -12.46 12.96
CA THR A 413 2.88 -11.02 13.12
C THR A 413 4.20 -10.34 13.40
N HIS A 414 5.04 -10.88 14.29
CA HIS A 414 6.38 -10.36 14.53
C HIS A 414 7.25 -10.41 13.28
N ALA A 415 7.29 -11.55 12.58
CA ALA A 415 8.03 -11.69 11.32
C ALA A 415 7.51 -10.72 10.24
N ALA A 416 6.20 -10.58 10.11
CA ALA A 416 5.57 -9.62 9.20
C ALA A 416 5.94 -8.17 9.57
N CYS A 417 5.95 -7.81 10.85
CA CYS A 417 6.39 -6.50 11.32
C CYS A 417 7.87 -6.24 11.00
N VAL A 418 8.75 -7.23 11.19
CA VAL A 418 10.18 -7.13 10.86
C VAL A 418 10.38 -6.95 9.35
N LEU A 419 9.70 -7.77 8.53
CA LEU A 419 9.75 -7.68 7.07
C LEU A 419 9.17 -6.35 6.58
N GLN A 420 8.05 -5.91 7.14
CA GLN A 420 7.43 -4.63 6.80
C GLN A 420 8.34 -3.46 7.19
N ALA A 421 8.98 -3.50 8.36
CA ALA A 421 9.94 -2.49 8.78
C ALA A 421 11.17 -2.47 7.85
N GLY A 422 11.70 -3.64 7.50
CA GLY A 422 12.80 -3.78 6.53
C GLY A 422 12.43 -3.27 5.15
N TYR A 423 11.23 -3.60 4.65
CA TYR A 423 10.71 -3.14 3.38
C TYR A 423 10.47 -1.64 3.37
N ARG A 424 9.87 -1.07 4.44
CA ARG A 424 9.69 0.38 4.59
C ARG A 424 11.03 1.11 4.55
N ARG A 425 12.05 0.58 5.23
CA ARG A 425 13.43 1.10 5.14
C ARG A 425 13.97 1.01 3.71
N LEU A 426 13.83 -0.13 3.04
CA LEU A 426 14.26 -0.32 1.64
C LEU A 426 13.58 0.64 0.67
N VAL A 427 12.28 0.85 0.82
CA VAL A 427 11.51 1.79 -0.01
C VAL A 427 11.92 3.22 0.30
N ALA A 428 12.04 3.59 1.58
CA ALA A 428 12.58 4.88 1.99
C ALA A 428 13.96 5.11 1.36
N PHE A 429 14.84 4.10 1.37
CA PHE A 429 16.16 4.16 0.71
C PHE A 429 16.08 4.39 -0.80
N ARG A 430 15.07 3.82 -1.48
CA ARG A 430 14.87 4.02 -2.92
C ARG A 430 14.27 5.39 -3.26
N SER A 431 13.53 6.00 -2.34
CA SER A 431 12.98 7.34 -2.50
C SER A 431 13.96 8.47 -2.16
N LEU A 432 15.10 8.14 -1.51
CA LEU A 432 16.13 9.14 -1.25
C LEU A 432 16.72 9.65 -2.58
N SER A 433 16.75 10.97 -2.73
CA SER A 433 17.42 11.67 -3.82
C SER A 433 18.29 12.80 -3.25
N GLY A 434 19.23 13.31 -4.04
CA GLY A 434 20.15 14.37 -3.61
C GLY A 434 20.95 13.99 -2.37
N LEU A 435 21.03 14.92 -1.40
CA LEU A 435 21.83 14.77 -0.18
C LEU A 435 21.44 13.58 0.69
N GLY A 436 20.16 13.23 0.73
CA GLY A 436 19.71 12.04 1.47
C GLY A 436 20.34 10.76 0.93
N ARG A 437 20.54 10.69 -0.40
CA ARG A 437 21.22 9.57 -1.04
C ARG A 437 22.72 9.58 -0.73
N THR A 438 23.38 10.73 -0.87
CA THR A 438 24.81 10.88 -0.54
C THR A 438 25.11 10.46 0.90
N ARG A 439 24.31 10.93 1.87
CA ARG A 439 24.44 10.55 3.28
C ARG A 439 24.32 9.05 3.49
N GLN A 440 23.36 8.43 2.81
CA GLN A 440 23.16 7.00 2.90
C GLN A 440 24.30 6.21 2.27
N ASP A 441 24.84 6.66 1.14
CA ASP A 441 25.97 6.03 0.49
C ASP A 441 27.22 6.12 1.40
N MET A 442 27.47 7.28 2.02
CA MET A 442 28.56 7.45 3.02
C MET A 442 28.38 6.53 4.24
N PHE A 443 27.16 6.41 4.77
CA PHE A 443 26.86 5.47 5.85
C PHE A 443 27.08 4.01 5.42
N ALA A 444 26.65 3.66 4.21
CA ALA A 444 26.85 2.32 3.66
C ALA A 444 28.35 1.98 3.52
N THR A 445 29.18 2.95 3.09
CA THR A 445 30.64 2.80 3.06
C THR A 445 31.19 2.56 4.47
N CYS A 446 30.75 3.34 5.47
CA CYS A 446 31.16 3.13 6.86
C CYS A 446 30.81 1.71 7.36
N VAL A 447 29.61 1.24 7.05
CA VAL A 447 29.15 -0.12 7.41
C VAL A 447 29.97 -1.20 6.70
N ALA A 448 30.20 -1.07 5.40
CA ALA A 448 31.01 -2.02 4.64
C ALA A 448 32.40 -2.17 5.26
N GLU A 449 33.06 -1.05 5.54
CA GLU A 449 34.40 -1.01 6.11
C GLU A 449 34.46 -1.58 7.54
N SER A 450 33.41 -1.36 8.33
CA SER A 450 33.33 -1.92 9.69
C SER A 450 33.32 -3.46 9.73
N ARG A 451 32.92 -4.12 8.62
CA ARG A 451 32.92 -5.59 8.53
C ARG A 451 34.34 -6.17 8.56
N HIS A 452 35.36 -5.37 8.25
CA HIS A 452 36.77 -5.75 8.39
C HIS A 452 37.26 -5.78 9.85
N LYS A 453 36.34 -5.86 10.82
CA LYS A 453 36.57 -5.94 12.27
C LYS A 453 37.47 -4.80 12.76
N ILE A 454 36.96 -3.57 12.68
CA ILE A 454 37.60 -2.40 13.30
C ILE A 454 37.59 -2.61 14.83
N ALA A 455 38.78 -2.58 15.44
CA ALA A 455 38.91 -2.62 16.89
C ALA A 455 38.65 -1.22 17.43
N TRP A 456 37.49 -0.99 18.04
CA TRP A 456 37.10 0.34 18.53
C TRP A 456 37.76 0.63 19.88
N PRO A 457 38.49 1.75 20.04
CA PRO A 457 39.11 2.10 21.32
C PRO A 457 38.08 2.31 22.44
N SER A 458 36.88 2.76 22.08
CA SER A 458 35.79 2.93 23.03
C SER A 458 34.43 2.78 22.36
N ARG A 459 33.38 2.57 23.17
CA ARG A 459 31.98 2.60 22.70
C ARG A 459 31.64 3.93 22.03
N ARG A 460 32.22 5.03 22.51
CA ARG A 460 32.01 6.36 21.91
C ARG A 460 32.61 6.44 20.51
N SER A 461 33.82 5.96 20.29
CA SER A 461 34.45 5.97 18.96
C SER A 461 33.56 5.26 17.94
N ARG A 462 32.96 4.12 18.33
CA ARG A 462 32.01 3.39 17.50
C ARG A 462 30.73 4.20 17.19
N ILE A 463 30.17 4.89 18.19
CA ILE A 463 28.98 5.73 18.00
C ILE A 463 29.28 6.90 17.06
N LEU A 464 30.42 7.57 17.22
CA LEU A 464 30.81 8.67 16.35
C LEU A 464 31.07 8.21 14.91
N TYR A 465 31.64 7.02 14.74
CA TYR A 465 31.90 6.44 13.43
C TYR A 465 30.61 6.14 12.65
N PHE A 466 29.58 5.56 13.29
CA PHE A 466 28.33 5.26 12.59
C PHE A 466 27.34 6.44 12.57
N GLY A 467 27.44 7.33 13.54
CA GLY A 467 26.56 8.48 13.69
C GLY A 467 27.12 9.72 12.99
N ALA A 468 28.19 10.29 13.52
CA ALA A 468 28.68 11.61 13.09
C ALA A 468 29.46 11.59 11.76
N LEU A 469 30.27 10.56 11.52
CA LEU A 469 31.16 10.52 10.36
C LEU A 469 30.44 10.63 9.01
N PRO A 470 29.33 9.90 8.74
CA PRO A 470 28.58 10.07 7.49
C PRO A 470 28.10 11.49 7.25
N HIS A 471 27.67 12.20 8.30
CA HIS A 471 27.25 13.60 8.21
C HIS A 471 28.42 14.52 7.90
N ILE A 472 29.57 14.32 8.55
CA ILE A 472 30.80 15.09 8.29
C ILE A 472 31.24 14.91 6.84
N LEU A 473 31.29 13.67 6.34
CA LEU A 473 31.69 13.38 4.97
C LEU A 473 30.70 13.96 3.94
N THR A 474 29.40 13.91 4.22
CA THR A 474 28.38 14.51 3.36
C THR A 474 28.54 16.03 3.28
N ALA A 475 28.74 16.69 4.42
CA ALA A 475 28.97 18.14 4.46
C ALA A 475 30.25 18.54 3.73
N LEU A 476 31.35 17.79 3.90
CA LEU A 476 32.60 18.03 3.16
C LEU A 476 32.44 17.85 1.63
N ASP A 477 31.63 16.90 1.18
CA ASP A 477 31.33 16.68 -0.25
C ASP A 477 30.56 17.87 -0.85
N VAL A 478 29.57 18.39 -0.13
CA VAL A 478 28.83 19.60 -0.54
C VAL A 478 29.74 20.83 -0.57
N VAL A 479 30.56 21.04 0.46
CA VAL A 479 31.54 22.14 0.50
C VAL A 479 32.52 22.03 -0.67
N THR A 480 32.98 20.81 -1.01
CA THR A 480 33.85 20.57 -2.17
C THR A 480 33.17 21.02 -3.45
N THR A 481 31.95 20.54 -3.69
CA THR A 481 31.17 20.86 -4.89
C THR A 481 30.93 22.37 -5.02
N TYR A 482 30.61 23.05 -3.91
CA TYR A 482 30.46 24.50 -3.88
C TYR A 482 31.76 25.22 -4.23
N LEU A 483 32.87 24.87 -3.59
CA LEU A 483 34.15 25.53 -3.83
C LEU A 483 34.66 25.28 -5.27
N GLU A 484 34.38 24.13 -5.86
CA GLU A 484 34.68 23.85 -7.28
C GLU A 484 33.83 24.73 -8.22
N SER A 485 32.56 24.96 -7.89
CA SER A 485 31.70 25.91 -8.61
C SER A 485 32.21 27.35 -8.50
N VAL A 486 32.58 27.81 -7.30
CA VAL A 486 33.17 29.14 -7.07
C VAL A 486 34.48 29.28 -7.84
N LYS A 487 35.35 28.28 -7.80
CA LYS A 487 36.59 28.26 -8.58
C LYS A 487 36.33 28.41 -10.08
N GLY A 488 35.29 27.75 -10.61
CA GLY A 488 34.87 27.88 -11.99
C GLY A 488 34.49 29.32 -12.35
N LYS A 489 33.68 29.97 -11.51
CA LYS A 489 33.26 31.37 -11.69
C LYS A 489 34.43 32.35 -11.62
N VAL A 490 35.28 32.22 -10.59
CA VAL A 490 36.46 33.08 -10.41
C VAL A 490 37.42 32.96 -11.60
N LYS A 491 37.61 31.75 -12.16
CA LYS A 491 38.39 31.56 -13.39
C LYS A 491 37.77 32.22 -14.62
N GLN A 492 36.44 32.20 -14.72
CA GLN A 492 35.72 32.85 -15.81
C GLN A 492 35.84 34.37 -15.72
N GLU A 493 35.68 34.95 -14.53
CA GLU A 493 35.90 36.38 -14.26
C GLU A 493 37.35 36.77 -14.57
N PHE A 494 38.33 35.97 -14.11
CA PHE A 494 39.75 36.19 -14.40
C PHE A 494 40.06 36.25 -15.90
N ALA A 495 39.39 35.44 -16.72
CA ALA A 495 39.60 35.41 -18.17
C ALA A 495 38.97 36.61 -18.92
N GLN A 496 38.04 37.33 -18.29
CA GLN A 496 37.29 38.43 -18.91
C GLN A 496 37.86 39.81 -18.59
N LEU A 497 38.83 39.89 -17.67
CA LEU A 497 39.32 41.17 -17.17
C LEU A 497 40.48 41.74 -17.96
N VAL A 498 40.41 43.06 -18.15
CA VAL A 498 41.42 43.87 -18.87
C VAL A 498 42.18 44.79 -17.90
N ASP A 499 41.62 45.10 -16.73
CA ASP A 499 42.23 45.98 -15.73
C ASP A 499 43.21 45.22 -14.82
N HIS A 500 44.44 45.72 -14.71
CA HIS A 500 45.51 45.13 -13.90
C HIS A 500 45.21 45.14 -12.39
N GLN A 501 44.48 46.13 -11.86
CA GLN A 501 44.20 46.18 -10.42
C GLN A 501 43.17 45.13 -9.99
N GLU A 502 42.22 44.80 -10.87
CA GLU A 502 41.22 43.75 -10.61
C GLU A 502 41.82 42.34 -10.74
N LEU A 503 42.90 42.18 -11.51
CA LEU A 503 43.60 40.89 -11.66
C LEU A 503 44.23 40.40 -10.35
N ASP A 504 44.86 41.27 -9.57
CA ASP A 504 45.48 40.89 -8.30
C ASP A 504 44.42 40.44 -7.30
N ALA A 505 43.33 41.19 -7.16
CA ALA A 505 42.22 40.84 -6.26
C ALA A 505 41.56 39.49 -6.63
N ILE A 506 41.46 39.17 -7.92
CA ILE A 506 40.92 37.87 -8.36
C ILE A 506 41.94 36.74 -8.22
N SER A 507 43.22 37.02 -8.42
CA SER A 507 44.31 36.07 -8.15
C SER A 507 44.31 35.65 -6.67
N ASP A 508 44.14 36.61 -5.76
CA ASP A 508 44.03 36.36 -4.32
C ASP A 508 42.79 35.52 -3.99
N LYS A 509 41.62 35.88 -4.53
CA LYS A 509 40.38 35.08 -4.39
C LYS A 509 40.58 33.64 -4.89
N LEU A 510 41.26 33.46 -6.02
CA LEU A 510 41.52 32.14 -6.58
C LEU A 510 42.47 31.32 -5.69
N THR A 511 43.50 31.96 -5.14
CA THR A 511 44.44 31.37 -4.20
C THR A 511 43.73 30.92 -2.92
N ASP A 512 42.83 31.74 -2.39
CA ASP A 512 42.00 31.44 -1.23
C ASP A 512 41.08 30.24 -1.47
N VAL A 513 40.39 30.20 -2.61
CA VAL A 513 39.50 29.08 -2.99
C VAL A 513 40.29 27.79 -3.17
N ASN A 514 41.47 27.86 -3.79
CA ASN A 514 42.35 26.69 -3.94
C ASN A 514 42.86 26.19 -2.58
N THR A 515 43.17 27.10 -1.65
CA THR A 515 43.59 26.75 -0.29
C THR A 515 42.45 26.06 0.47
N ALA A 516 41.23 26.58 0.39
CA ALA A 516 40.05 25.95 0.98
C ALA A 516 39.78 24.55 0.39
N LEU A 517 39.86 24.40 -0.94
CA LEU A 517 39.70 23.10 -1.60
C LEU A 517 40.74 22.08 -1.14
N ARG A 518 42.00 22.50 -0.97
CA ARG A 518 43.05 21.61 -0.42
C ARG A 518 42.70 21.18 1.01
N GLN A 519 42.26 22.11 1.86
CA GLN A 519 41.87 21.79 3.25
C GLN A 519 40.70 20.81 3.33
N VAL A 520 39.68 20.97 2.47
CA VAL A 520 38.54 20.04 2.40
C VAL A 520 38.99 18.66 1.94
N LYS A 521 39.78 18.58 0.85
CA LYS A 521 40.28 17.30 0.32
C LYS A 521 41.19 16.58 1.32
N LEU A 522 42.04 17.32 2.04
CA LEU A 522 42.84 16.78 3.14
C LEU A 522 41.96 16.25 4.27
N SER A 523 40.89 16.97 4.63
CA SER A 523 39.95 16.52 5.68
C SER A 523 39.17 15.28 5.26
N MET A 524 38.70 15.21 4.02
CA MET A 524 38.06 14.02 3.47
C MET A 524 39.00 12.82 3.45
N ALA A 525 40.26 13.02 3.05
CA ALA A 525 41.26 11.96 3.03
C ALA A 525 41.57 11.43 4.43
N ALA A 526 41.75 12.33 5.41
CA ALA A 526 42.01 11.97 6.80
C ALA A 526 40.83 11.25 7.47
N LEU A 527 39.60 11.61 7.10
CA LEU A 527 38.37 11.02 7.63
C LEU A 527 37.83 9.85 6.79
N ARG A 528 38.60 9.31 5.84
CA ARG A 528 38.15 8.13 5.09
C ARG A 528 37.81 7.00 6.07
N PRO A 529 36.69 6.28 5.86
CA PRO A 529 36.23 5.22 6.75
C PRO A 529 37.13 3.98 6.63
N GLN A 530 38.38 4.09 7.08
CA GLN A 530 39.37 3.03 7.00
C GLN A 530 39.65 2.47 8.40
N LYS A 531 39.86 1.16 8.49
CA LYS A 531 40.16 0.48 9.75
C LYS A 531 41.31 1.13 10.52
N ALA A 532 42.41 1.47 9.84
CA ALA A 532 43.60 2.04 10.47
C ALA A 532 43.30 3.36 11.20
N THR A 533 42.48 4.23 10.59
CA THR A 533 42.12 5.55 11.14
C THR A 533 41.33 5.46 12.44
N TYR A 534 40.41 4.50 12.53
CA TYR A 534 39.45 4.42 13.64
C TYR A 534 39.77 3.36 14.69
N SER A 535 40.86 2.62 14.52
CA SER A 535 41.39 1.71 15.54
C SER A 535 42.33 2.38 16.53
N GLY A 536 42.86 3.57 16.22
CA GLY A 536 43.70 4.35 17.14
C GLY A 536 42.90 5.11 18.21
N ALA A 537 43.49 5.27 19.39
CA ALA A 537 42.88 6.04 20.50
C ALA A 537 42.56 7.50 20.10
N ASP A 538 43.33 8.07 19.18
CA ASP A 538 43.23 9.47 18.75
C ASP A 538 42.10 9.74 17.74
N CYS A 539 41.32 8.73 17.34
CA CYS A 539 40.26 8.90 16.33
C CYS A 539 39.20 9.95 16.72
N VAL A 540 38.92 10.11 18.02
CA VAL A 540 37.99 11.14 18.51
C VAL A 540 38.60 12.54 18.38
N VAL A 541 39.90 12.68 18.63
CA VAL A 541 40.63 13.96 18.48
C VAL A 541 40.68 14.34 17.00
N LEU A 542 40.96 13.38 16.12
CA LEU A 542 40.93 13.56 14.67
C LEU A 542 39.56 14.06 14.19
N LEU A 543 38.47 13.42 14.63
CA LEU A 543 37.11 13.85 14.30
C LEU A 543 36.86 15.29 14.79
N LYS A 544 37.22 15.64 16.03
CA LYS A 544 37.06 17.00 16.55
C LYS A 544 37.80 18.02 15.71
N GLN A 545 39.06 17.75 15.37
CA GLN A 545 39.90 18.65 14.58
C GLN A 545 39.29 18.92 13.20
N HIS A 546 38.83 17.87 12.50
CA HIS A 546 38.29 18.03 11.16
C HIS A 546 36.84 18.54 11.15
N THR A 547 36.04 18.27 12.18
CA THR A 547 34.73 18.92 12.35
C THR A 547 34.88 20.42 12.58
N ALA A 548 35.85 20.86 13.39
CA ALA A 548 36.10 22.29 13.58
C ALA A 548 36.53 22.99 12.27
N LYS A 549 37.39 22.33 11.48
CA LYS A 549 37.74 22.81 10.12
C LYS A 549 36.53 22.89 9.21
N LEU A 550 35.65 21.89 9.24
CA LEU A 550 34.41 21.89 8.47
C LEU A 550 33.50 23.07 8.85
N VAL A 551 33.34 23.38 10.15
CA VAL A 551 32.56 24.55 10.60
C VAL A 551 33.12 25.84 10.02
N ALA A 552 34.43 26.06 10.12
CA ALA A 552 35.07 27.24 9.55
C ALA A 552 34.93 27.35 8.02
N LEU A 553 34.93 26.21 7.31
CA LEU A 553 34.72 26.17 5.87
C LEU A 553 33.23 26.40 5.49
N ALA A 554 32.30 25.93 6.31
CA ALA A 554 30.86 26.09 6.11
C ALA A 554 30.41 27.56 6.24
N GLU A 555 31.07 28.35 7.09
CA GLU A 555 30.85 29.80 7.20
C GLU A 555 31.12 30.55 5.87
N ARG A 556 31.93 29.97 4.97
CA ARG A 556 32.26 30.57 3.65
C ARG A 556 31.23 30.24 2.56
N LEU A 557 30.21 29.44 2.87
CA LEU A 557 29.16 29.10 1.92
C LEU A 557 28.18 30.25 1.74
N THR A 558 27.55 30.32 0.57
CA THR A 558 26.33 31.13 0.41
C THR A 558 25.25 30.67 1.41
N PRO A 559 24.28 31.53 1.80
CA PRO A 559 23.18 31.14 2.67
C PRO A 559 22.46 29.88 2.20
N GLY A 560 22.22 29.73 0.89
CA GLY A 560 21.61 28.53 0.32
C GLY A 560 22.48 27.28 0.46
N GLY A 561 23.80 27.40 0.29
CA GLY A 561 24.74 26.30 0.52
C GLY A 561 24.82 25.89 2.00
N ARG A 562 24.78 26.86 2.92
CA ARG A 562 24.76 26.62 4.36
C ARG A 562 23.48 25.91 4.79
N LEU A 563 22.32 26.37 4.35
CA LEU A 563 21.03 25.71 4.60
C LEU A 563 21.00 24.27 4.08
N ALA A 564 21.65 24.00 2.95
CA ALA A 564 21.69 22.65 2.38
C ALA A 564 22.42 21.63 3.29
N ILE A 565 23.41 22.07 4.09
CA ILE A 565 24.17 21.20 4.99
C ILE A 565 23.87 21.41 6.48
N GLU A 566 22.97 22.33 6.82
CA GLU A 566 22.72 22.76 8.20
C GLU A 566 22.43 21.58 9.12
N TYR A 567 21.52 20.69 8.72
CA TYR A 567 21.22 19.47 9.46
C TYR A 567 22.45 18.57 9.69
N ASP A 568 23.25 18.33 8.65
CA ASP A 568 24.43 17.47 8.74
C ASP A 568 25.53 18.12 9.62
N LEU A 569 25.66 19.45 9.53
CA LEU A 569 26.59 20.24 10.33
C LEU A 569 26.19 20.25 11.80
N GLU A 570 24.91 20.49 12.11
CA GLU A 570 24.37 20.42 13.47
C GLU A 570 24.59 19.03 14.08
N MET A 571 24.28 17.96 13.33
CA MET A 571 24.50 16.59 13.79
C MET A 571 25.97 16.31 14.08
N ALA A 572 26.88 16.80 13.24
CA ALA A 572 28.33 16.67 13.44
C ALA A 572 28.81 17.45 14.67
N VAL A 573 28.43 18.72 14.81
CA VAL A 573 28.82 19.59 15.93
C VAL A 573 28.27 19.06 17.25
N ALA A 574 26.98 18.74 17.31
CA ALA A 574 26.31 18.16 18.47
C ALA A 574 26.97 16.88 18.96
N SER A 575 27.35 16.00 18.03
CA SER A 575 27.88 14.68 18.35
C SER A 575 29.37 14.70 18.70
N VAL A 576 30.15 15.60 18.09
CA VAL A 576 31.62 15.59 18.18
C VAL A 576 32.16 16.68 19.10
N LEU A 577 31.71 17.92 18.91
CA LEU A 577 32.25 19.10 19.60
C LEU A 577 31.52 19.33 20.93
N GLU A 578 30.19 19.36 20.92
CA GLU A 578 29.36 19.71 22.08
C GLU A 578 29.06 18.53 23.01
N TYR A 579 29.45 17.31 22.64
CA TYR A 579 29.05 16.10 23.36
C TYR A 579 29.39 16.14 24.86
N GLU A 580 30.59 16.61 25.21
CA GLU A 580 31.02 16.66 26.62
C GLU A 580 30.22 17.67 27.42
N GLU A 581 29.95 18.83 26.81
CA GLU A 581 29.14 19.87 27.43
C GLU A 581 27.70 19.39 27.62
N ARG A 582 27.08 18.78 26.59
CA ARG A 582 25.74 18.21 26.70
C ARG A 582 25.66 17.11 27.76
N LYS A 583 26.70 16.26 27.85
CA LYS A 583 26.77 15.22 28.88
C LYS A 583 26.91 15.83 30.28
N ARG A 584 27.76 16.84 30.45
CA ARG A 584 27.91 17.58 31.71
C ARG A 584 26.60 18.25 32.11
N ASN A 585 25.97 19.00 31.21
CA ASN A 585 24.72 19.69 31.46
C ASN A 585 23.58 18.70 31.80
N LYS A 586 23.57 17.53 31.16
CA LYS A 586 22.62 16.46 31.49
C LYS A 586 22.87 15.89 32.89
N LEU A 587 24.12 15.65 33.27
CA LEU A 587 24.48 15.20 34.61
C LEU A 587 24.14 16.25 35.67
N GLU A 588 24.43 17.53 35.41
CA GLU A 588 24.03 18.64 36.29
C GLU A 588 22.51 18.74 36.42
N ALA A 589 21.77 18.56 35.32
CA ALA A 589 20.30 18.53 35.35
C ALA A 589 19.75 17.32 36.11
N GLU A 590 20.39 16.15 36.02
CA GLU A 590 20.03 14.96 36.79
C GLU A 590 20.35 15.14 38.28
N LEU A 591 21.44 15.83 38.62
CA LEU A 591 21.78 16.20 40.00
C LEU A 591 20.83 17.26 40.58
N LYS A 592 20.34 18.19 39.76
CA LYS A 592 19.37 19.23 40.15
C LYS A 592 17.94 18.74 40.24
N LYS A 593 17.60 17.58 39.65
CA LYS A 593 16.31 16.94 39.90
C LYS A 593 16.31 16.50 41.36
N GLU A 594 15.64 17.29 42.21
CA GLU A 594 15.38 16.93 43.60
C GLU A 594 14.95 15.46 43.64
N LYS A 595 15.61 14.68 44.50
CA LYS A 595 15.21 13.29 44.72
C LYS A 595 13.70 13.32 44.99
N PRO A 596 12.89 12.52 44.28
CA PRO A 596 11.46 12.49 44.54
C PRO A 596 11.28 12.32 46.03
N VAL A 597 10.61 13.29 46.67
CA VAL A 597 10.32 13.25 48.10
C VAL A 597 9.63 11.91 48.30
N LEU A 598 10.30 11.01 49.02
CA LEU A 598 9.72 9.72 49.37
C LEU A 598 8.48 10.08 50.19
N ASN A 599 7.31 9.89 49.60
CA ASN A 599 6.05 10.23 50.24
C ASN A 599 5.87 9.20 51.36
N THR A 600 6.35 9.52 52.56
CA THR A 600 6.29 8.64 53.74
C THR A 600 4.96 8.78 54.48
N TYR A 601 3.91 9.28 53.84
CA TYR A 601 2.62 9.59 54.47
C TYR A 601 1.54 8.49 54.31
N ASP A 602 1.89 7.28 53.88
CA ASP A 602 0.89 6.22 53.62
C ASP A 602 0.74 5.18 54.75
N ASP A 603 1.33 5.37 55.94
CA ASP A 603 1.22 4.42 57.06
C ASP A 603 0.85 5.07 58.41
N GLU A 604 -0.09 6.04 58.43
CA GLU A 604 -0.74 6.45 59.69
C GLU A 604 -2.26 6.21 59.66
N TYR A 605 -2.63 5.07 60.26
CA TYR A 605 -3.83 4.83 61.07
C TYR A 605 -5.22 5.09 60.46
N GLU A 606 -5.82 4.06 59.87
CA GLU A 606 -7.24 3.74 60.08
C GLU A 606 -7.34 2.63 61.14
N GLU A 607 -7.37 3.00 62.41
CA GLU A 607 -8.03 2.22 63.45
C GLU A 607 -8.59 3.19 64.52
N TYR A 608 -9.93 3.22 64.58
CA TYR A 608 -10.85 3.91 65.52
C TYR A 608 -11.22 5.38 65.29
#